data_AF-A0A2V9S7J8-F1
#
_entry.id   AF-A0A2V9S7J8-F1
#
_cell.length_a   1.000
_cell.length_b   1.000
_cell.length_c   1.000
_cell.angle_alpha   90.00
_cell.angle_beta   90.00
_cell.angle_gamma   90.00
#
_symmetry.space_group_name_H-M   'P 1'
#
loop_
_entity.id
_entity.type
_entity.pdbx_description
1 polymer ?
#
loop_
_entity_poly.entity_id
_entity_poly.type
_entity_poly.pdbx_seq_one_letter_code
_entity_poly.pdbx_strand_id
1 'polypeptide(L)'
;MSRRIPVVILLCVLALAVGCTNKKVSNPLANVGSKQPDKVLFDRAMDAMKHNRFDVARLTLETMINTYPDSEYIARAKLAVADSWYAEGGSTSLSQAEIQYKDFITFFPNMPEAAEAQLKIANIHYQQMEKPDRDYTHARRAEDEYRQLIMQFPDSKLLPEAKQRLLEVQEVLAEREFRVGRFYYLRESYPAAIARLRSVVDRYPLYSQADEALYLLGQAYEGEIAMVRSRKGNEVAKARMIQEFTNGAAESYSRIVTRYPLMNRMEDAKARLEAGSTEQSRRRQPPRNRDVRKSHEKFPEASRRGPGNQGWRSHVSRSPDGKCHGSSAEGGQCHEGNFDSCGQQCSFHRDCWQRRTASKSGRPTFRYRKSREASR
;
A
#
# COMPACT_ATOMS: atom_id res chain seq x y z
N MET A 1 -50.25 95.90 19.85
CA MET A 1 -49.54 95.03 18.88
C MET A 1 -49.10 93.68 19.50
N SER A 2 -49.95 92.94 20.24
CA SER A 2 -49.48 91.75 21.00
C SER A 2 -50.32 90.46 20.83
N ARG A 3 -51.33 90.43 19.93
CA ARG A 3 -52.18 89.24 19.73
C ARG A 3 -51.83 88.35 18.54
N ARG A 4 -50.85 88.75 17.71
CA ARG A 4 -50.44 87.98 16.51
C ARG A 4 -49.20 87.10 16.72
N ILE A 5 -48.49 87.28 17.83
CA ILE A 5 -47.29 86.51 18.18
C ILE A 5 -47.59 85.03 18.50
N PRO A 6 -48.66 84.66 19.26
CA PRO A 6 -48.89 83.26 19.56
C PRO A 6 -49.36 82.45 18.34
N VAL A 7 -50.05 83.09 17.38
CA VAL A 7 -50.52 82.44 16.16
C VAL A 7 -49.36 82.13 15.22
N VAL A 8 -48.37 83.02 15.10
CA VAL A 8 -47.18 82.80 14.25
C VAL A 8 -46.26 81.74 14.85
N ILE A 9 -46.12 81.67 16.18
CA ILE A 9 -45.34 80.62 16.84
C ILE A 9 -46.03 79.25 16.68
N LEU A 10 -47.36 79.19 16.82
CA LEU A 10 -48.11 77.94 16.63
C LEU A 10 -48.04 77.42 15.18
N LEU A 11 -48.02 78.32 14.19
CA LEU A 11 -47.89 77.97 12.77
C LEU A 11 -46.47 77.51 12.42
N CYS A 12 -45.43 78.10 13.03
CA CYS A 12 -44.04 77.66 12.85
C CYS A 12 -43.74 76.32 13.54
N VAL A 13 -44.36 76.03 14.68
CA VAL A 13 -44.22 74.73 15.36
C VAL A 13 -44.94 73.61 14.58
N LEU A 14 -46.08 73.91 13.94
CA LEU A 14 -46.77 72.95 13.08
C LEU A 14 -45.98 72.63 11.79
N ALA A 15 -45.22 73.60 11.26
CA ALA A 15 -44.39 73.41 10.07
C ALA A 15 -43.12 72.56 10.33
N LEU A 16 -42.64 72.51 11.58
CA LEU A 16 -41.47 71.69 11.96
C LEU A 16 -41.82 70.22 12.26
N ALA A 17 -43.11 69.88 12.38
CA ALA A 17 -43.55 68.50 12.69
C ALA A 17 -43.72 67.59 11.45
N VAL A 18 -43.56 68.10 10.22
CA VAL A 18 -43.73 67.31 8.97
C VAL A 18 -42.41 66.67 8.50
N GLY A 19 -41.31 66.88 9.23
CA GLY A 19 -39.95 66.54 8.79
C GLY A 19 -39.37 65.17 9.16
N CYS A 20 -40.13 64.24 9.75
CA CYS A 20 -39.65 62.89 10.06
C CYS A 20 -40.64 61.82 9.57
N THR A 21 -40.83 61.73 8.25
CA THR A 21 -41.28 60.47 7.66
C THR A 21 -40.08 59.53 7.59
N ASN A 22 -39.96 58.72 8.63
CA ASN A 22 -39.09 57.56 8.66
C ASN A 22 -39.46 56.69 7.45
N LYS A 23 -38.67 56.77 6.37
CA LYS A 23 -38.74 55.78 5.29
C LYS A 23 -38.41 54.45 5.93
N LYS A 24 -39.44 53.72 6.35
CA LYS A 24 -39.34 52.28 6.55
C LYS A 24 -38.66 51.77 5.29
N VAL A 25 -37.46 51.20 5.44
CA VAL A 25 -36.81 50.42 4.40
C VAL A 25 -37.84 49.37 4.02
N SER A 26 -38.53 49.63 2.91
CA SER A 26 -39.50 48.70 2.36
C SER A 26 -38.68 47.52 1.88
N ASN A 27 -38.60 46.51 2.72
CA ASN A 27 -38.06 45.22 2.35
C ASN A 27 -38.88 44.78 1.13
N PRO A 28 -38.30 44.71 -0.09
CA PRO A 28 -39.07 44.44 -1.32
C PRO A 28 -39.72 43.05 -1.33
N LEU A 29 -39.51 42.27 -0.26
CA LEU A 29 -40.09 40.96 -0.01
C LEU A 29 -41.39 41.00 0.82
N ALA A 30 -41.79 42.15 1.38
CA ALA A 30 -42.96 42.24 2.26
C ALA A 30 -44.31 42.05 1.54
N ASN A 31 -44.33 42.14 0.20
CA ASN A 31 -45.54 42.02 -0.62
C ASN A 31 -45.54 40.82 -1.58
N VAL A 32 -44.61 39.87 -1.42
CA VAL A 32 -44.62 38.64 -2.24
C VAL A 32 -45.30 37.54 -1.42
N GLY A 33 -46.56 37.26 -1.76
CA GLY A 33 -47.31 36.17 -1.17
C GLY A 33 -46.57 34.84 -1.26
N SER A 34 -46.33 34.22 -0.11
CA SER A 34 -46.21 32.77 0.11
C SER A 34 -45.43 31.99 -0.96
N LYS A 35 -44.13 32.25 -1.07
CA LYS A 35 -43.14 31.20 -1.37
C LYS A 35 -42.05 31.37 -0.34
N GLN A 36 -41.73 30.31 0.39
CA GLN A 36 -40.74 30.35 1.46
C GLN A 36 -39.47 31.05 0.92
N PRO A 37 -38.95 32.09 1.61
CA PRO A 37 -37.92 32.97 1.05
C PRO A 37 -36.61 32.22 0.73
N ASP A 38 -36.31 31.17 1.50
CA ASP A 38 -35.26 30.20 1.24
C ASP A 38 -35.43 29.49 -0.11
N LYS A 39 -36.61 28.95 -0.41
CA LYS A 39 -36.88 28.31 -1.71
C LYS A 39 -36.68 29.28 -2.88
N VAL A 40 -37.11 30.54 -2.73
CA VAL A 40 -36.92 31.57 -3.77
C VAL A 40 -35.44 31.84 -4.00
N LEU A 41 -34.63 31.90 -2.94
CA LEU A 41 -33.18 32.05 -3.06
C LEU A 41 -32.54 30.83 -3.72
N PHE A 42 -32.93 29.62 -3.33
CA PHE A 42 -32.44 28.38 -3.94
C PHE A 42 -32.78 28.32 -5.44
N ASP A 43 -34.04 28.54 -5.80
CA ASP A 43 -34.51 28.51 -7.19
C ASP A 43 -33.78 29.57 -8.04
N ARG A 44 -33.56 30.77 -7.49
CA ARG A 44 -32.79 31.83 -8.14
C ARG A 44 -31.33 31.44 -8.35
N ALA A 45 -30.71 30.81 -7.36
CA ALA A 45 -29.35 30.31 -7.50
C ALA A 45 -29.24 29.21 -8.55
N MET A 46 -30.20 28.27 -8.58
CA MET A 46 -30.25 27.22 -9.60
C MET A 46 -30.44 27.80 -11.00
N ASP A 47 -31.27 28.84 -11.15
CA ASP A 47 -31.39 29.57 -12.41
C ASP A 47 -30.07 30.25 -12.81
N ALA A 48 -29.35 30.86 -11.86
CA ALA A 48 -28.04 31.42 -12.13
C ALA A 48 -27.02 30.36 -12.59
N MET A 49 -27.01 29.17 -11.97
CA MET A 49 -26.16 28.05 -12.39
C MET A 49 -26.47 27.59 -13.82
N LYS A 50 -27.75 27.49 -14.20
CA LYS A 50 -28.16 27.13 -15.58
C LYS A 50 -27.63 28.10 -16.63
N HIS A 51 -27.44 29.37 -16.25
CA HIS A 51 -26.90 30.42 -17.11
C HIS A 51 -25.38 30.60 -16.97
N ASN A 52 -24.66 29.65 -16.35
CA ASN A 52 -23.22 29.71 -16.07
C ASN A 52 -22.77 30.94 -15.24
N ARG A 53 -23.69 31.56 -14.49
CA ARG A 53 -23.39 32.68 -13.59
C ARG A 53 -23.02 32.13 -12.21
N PHE A 54 -21.89 31.42 -12.13
CA PHE A 54 -21.49 30.67 -10.94
C PHE A 54 -21.28 31.57 -9.71
N ASP A 55 -20.67 32.75 -9.89
CA ASP A 55 -20.49 33.71 -8.78
C ASP A 55 -21.81 34.15 -8.15
N VAL A 56 -22.79 34.49 -8.99
CA VAL A 56 -24.12 34.91 -8.55
C VAL A 56 -24.84 33.76 -7.87
N ALA A 57 -24.71 32.54 -8.39
CA ALA A 57 -25.27 31.35 -7.78
C ALA A 57 -24.68 31.10 -6.39
N ARG A 58 -23.35 31.09 -6.25
CA ARG A 58 -22.65 30.88 -4.97
C ARG A 58 -23.04 31.91 -3.94
N LEU A 59 -22.98 33.20 -4.30
CA LEU A 59 -23.36 34.28 -3.38
C LEU A 59 -24.81 34.14 -2.92
N THR A 60 -25.73 33.76 -3.82
CA THR A 60 -27.14 33.55 -3.48
C THR A 60 -27.33 32.33 -2.56
N LEU A 61 -26.61 31.23 -2.81
CA LEU A 61 -26.64 30.02 -1.97
C LEU A 61 -26.03 30.29 -0.59
N GLU A 62 -24.88 30.94 -0.51
CA GLU A 62 -24.24 31.32 0.75
C GLU A 62 -25.11 32.28 1.56
N THR A 63 -25.76 33.24 0.90
CA THR A 63 -26.75 34.12 1.56
C THR A 63 -27.89 33.29 2.16
N MET A 64 -28.41 32.31 1.42
CA MET A 64 -29.46 31.44 1.92
C MET A 64 -29.00 30.59 3.11
N ILE A 65 -27.79 29.99 3.01
CA ILE A 65 -27.21 29.17 4.07
C ILE A 65 -27.03 29.98 5.36
N ASN A 66 -26.58 31.22 5.25
CA ASN A 66 -26.33 32.08 6.40
C ASN A 66 -27.62 32.67 7.00
N THR A 67 -28.62 32.93 6.16
CA THR A 67 -29.88 33.57 6.61
C THR A 67 -30.89 32.55 7.15
N TYR A 68 -30.87 31.32 6.63
CA TYR A 68 -31.87 30.28 6.94
C TYR A 68 -31.22 28.92 7.26
N PRO A 69 -30.40 28.80 8.32
CA PRO A 69 -29.63 27.59 8.63
C PRO A 69 -30.49 26.34 8.93
N ASP A 70 -31.76 26.53 9.31
CA ASP A 70 -32.70 25.44 9.59
C ASP A 70 -33.56 25.02 8.38
N SER A 71 -33.29 25.58 7.19
CA SER A 71 -34.04 25.26 5.97
C SER A 71 -33.80 23.82 5.50
N GLU A 72 -34.84 23.20 4.93
CA GLU A 72 -34.75 21.89 4.28
C GLU A 72 -33.79 21.88 3.08
N TYR A 73 -33.52 23.04 2.48
CA TYR A 73 -32.67 23.18 1.30
C TYR A 73 -31.18 23.26 1.63
N ILE A 74 -30.78 23.31 2.91
CA ILE A 74 -29.38 23.57 3.29
C ILE A 74 -28.43 22.51 2.76
N ALA A 75 -28.80 21.23 2.85
CA ALA A 75 -27.95 20.16 2.33
C ALA A 75 -27.79 20.27 0.81
N ARG A 76 -28.89 20.48 0.08
CA ARG A 76 -28.86 20.69 -1.38
C ARG A 76 -28.11 21.95 -1.78
N ALA A 77 -28.20 23.02 -0.98
CA ALA A 77 -27.51 24.27 -1.22
C ALA A 77 -26.00 24.13 -1.05
N LYS A 78 -25.54 23.48 0.03
CA LYS A 78 -24.12 23.20 0.24
C LYS A 78 -23.54 22.33 -0.88
N LEU A 79 -24.27 21.31 -1.31
CA LEU A 79 -23.87 20.50 -2.47
C LEU A 79 -23.82 21.34 -3.76
N ALA A 80 -24.82 22.20 -3.99
CA ALA A 80 -24.87 23.06 -5.16
C ALA A 80 -23.75 24.11 -5.19
N VAL A 81 -23.30 24.61 -4.03
CA VAL A 81 -22.09 25.47 -3.94
C VAL A 81 -20.87 24.70 -4.45
N ALA A 82 -20.68 23.46 -3.99
CA ALA A 82 -19.59 22.60 -4.47
C ALA A 82 -19.70 22.31 -5.99
N ASP A 83 -20.91 21.97 -6.47
CA ASP A 83 -21.17 21.73 -7.89
C ASP A 83 -20.94 22.96 -8.75
N SER A 84 -21.20 24.17 -8.24
CA SER A 84 -20.92 25.40 -8.97
C SER A 84 -19.42 25.63 -9.19
N TRP A 85 -18.58 25.34 -8.19
CA TRP A 85 -17.13 25.39 -8.32
C TRP A 85 -16.59 24.31 -9.26
N TYR A 86 -17.18 23.11 -9.18
CA TYR A 86 -16.82 22.00 -10.06
C TYR A 86 -17.17 22.30 -11.53
N ALA A 87 -18.36 22.89 -11.76
CA ALA A 87 -18.85 23.23 -13.11
C ALA A 87 -18.12 24.43 -13.72
N GLU A 88 -17.68 25.41 -12.92
CA GLU A 88 -16.83 26.50 -13.39
C GLU A 88 -15.49 25.99 -13.93
N GLY A 89 -14.95 24.95 -13.30
CA GLY A 89 -13.70 24.32 -13.72
C GLY A 89 -12.49 25.23 -13.55
N GLY A 90 -11.33 24.72 -13.98
CA GLY A 90 -10.04 25.37 -13.73
C GLY A 90 -9.43 24.95 -12.39
N SER A 91 -8.10 25.01 -12.28
CA SER A 91 -7.38 24.42 -11.14
C SER A 91 -7.78 25.04 -9.79
N THR A 92 -7.94 26.37 -9.75
CA THR A 92 -8.36 27.10 -8.54
C THR A 92 -9.78 26.74 -8.14
N SER A 93 -10.73 26.75 -9.07
CA SER A 93 -12.14 26.43 -8.79
C SER A 93 -12.31 24.97 -8.38
N LEU A 94 -11.59 24.04 -9.02
CA LEU A 94 -11.60 22.63 -8.61
C LEU A 94 -11.04 22.44 -7.19
N SER A 95 -10.02 23.20 -6.79
CA SER A 95 -9.52 23.15 -5.40
C SER A 95 -10.56 23.66 -4.40
N GLN A 96 -11.34 24.68 -4.76
CA GLN A 96 -12.46 25.14 -3.94
C GLN A 96 -13.59 24.10 -3.91
N ALA A 97 -13.89 23.47 -5.05
CA ALA A 97 -14.89 22.40 -5.12
C ALA A 97 -14.53 21.24 -4.19
N GLU A 98 -13.26 20.81 -4.16
CA GLU A 98 -12.77 19.76 -3.26
C GLU A 98 -13.08 20.09 -1.79
N ILE A 99 -12.79 21.33 -1.36
CA ILE A 99 -13.07 21.79 0.00
C ILE A 99 -14.57 21.74 0.29
N GLN A 100 -15.40 22.27 -0.61
CA GLN A 100 -16.85 22.32 -0.42
C GLN A 100 -17.50 20.92 -0.41
N TYR A 101 -17.00 19.97 -1.21
CA TYR A 101 -17.47 18.59 -1.15
C TYR A 101 -17.04 17.90 0.15
N LYS A 102 -15.80 18.13 0.64
CA LYS A 102 -15.33 17.59 1.93
C LYS A 102 -16.16 18.14 3.09
N ASP A 103 -16.51 19.41 3.04
CA ASP A 103 -17.43 20.02 4.00
C ASP A 103 -18.81 19.36 3.94
N PHE A 104 -19.37 19.17 2.74
CA PHE A 104 -20.66 18.50 2.57
C PHE A 104 -20.67 17.09 3.19
N ILE A 105 -19.64 16.28 2.94
CA ILE A 105 -19.52 14.93 3.52
C ILE A 105 -19.41 14.99 5.06
N THR A 106 -18.70 15.99 5.58
CA THR A 106 -18.54 16.19 7.03
C THR A 106 -19.87 16.57 7.70
N PHE A 107 -20.65 17.46 7.09
CA PHE A 107 -21.94 17.90 7.64
C PHE A 107 -23.08 16.90 7.40
N PHE A 108 -23.04 16.14 6.30
CA PHE A 108 -24.14 15.27 5.86
C PHE A 108 -23.67 13.85 5.47
N PRO A 109 -23.00 13.11 6.37
CA PRO A 109 -22.39 11.81 6.02
C PRO A 109 -23.40 10.72 5.66
N ASN A 110 -24.63 10.79 6.17
CA ASN A 110 -25.67 9.77 5.98
C ASN A 110 -26.51 9.97 4.72
N MET A 111 -26.30 11.07 3.99
CA MET A 111 -27.06 11.34 2.78
C MET A 111 -26.53 10.52 1.59
N PRO A 112 -27.41 10.02 0.70
CA PRO A 112 -26.97 9.26 -0.47
C PRO A 112 -26.06 10.09 -1.40
N GLU A 113 -26.22 11.42 -1.41
CA GLU A 113 -25.38 12.35 -2.16
C GLU A 113 -23.94 12.44 -1.62
N ALA A 114 -23.66 11.99 -0.40
CA ALA A 114 -22.30 12.00 0.15
C ALA A 114 -21.35 11.10 -0.67
N ALA A 115 -21.86 9.97 -1.17
CA ALA A 115 -21.11 9.10 -2.06
C ALA A 115 -20.82 9.77 -3.42
N GLU A 116 -21.75 10.59 -3.93
CA GLU A 116 -21.55 11.36 -5.15
C GLU A 116 -20.51 12.48 -4.93
N ALA A 117 -20.59 13.20 -3.81
CA ALA A 117 -19.59 14.21 -3.43
C ALA A 117 -18.18 13.60 -3.34
N GLN A 118 -18.03 12.43 -2.72
CA GLN A 118 -16.76 11.72 -2.64
C GLN A 118 -16.24 11.31 -4.03
N LEU A 119 -17.14 10.89 -4.93
CA LEU A 119 -16.76 10.56 -6.31
C LEU A 119 -16.26 11.81 -7.04
N LYS A 120 -16.91 12.96 -6.85
CA LYS A 120 -16.50 14.23 -7.46
C LYS A 120 -15.14 14.69 -6.96
N ILE A 121 -14.85 14.53 -5.66
CA ILE A 121 -13.50 14.77 -5.11
C ILE A 121 -12.45 13.91 -5.83
N ALA A 122 -12.70 12.60 -5.97
CA ALA A 122 -11.77 11.73 -6.67
C ALA A 122 -11.62 12.12 -8.16
N ASN A 123 -12.72 12.49 -8.80
CA ASN A 123 -12.75 12.94 -10.19
C ASN A 123 -12.01 14.27 -10.41
N ILE A 124 -12.01 15.20 -9.44
CA ILE A 124 -11.21 16.44 -9.49
C ILE A 124 -9.74 16.08 -9.67
N HIS A 125 -9.22 15.19 -8.83
CA HIS A 125 -7.83 14.77 -8.92
C HIS A 125 -7.55 13.96 -10.17
N TYR A 126 -8.47 13.08 -10.57
CA TYR A 126 -8.36 12.32 -11.81
C TYR A 126 -8.22 13.25 -13.04
N GLN A 127 -9.01 14.32 -13.11
CA GLN A 127 -8.93 15.30 -14.21
C GLN A 127 -7.62 16.09 -14.21
N GLN A 128 -7.03 16.31 -13.03
CA GLN A 128 -5.76 17.01 -12.85
C GLN A 128 -4.54 16.08 -12.97
N MET A 129 -4.74 14.79 -13.22
CA MET A 129 -3.64 13.86 -13.41
C MET A 129 -2.85 14.19 -14.67
N GLU A 130 -1.54 14.23 -14.49
CA GLU A 130 -0.61 14.31 -15.60
C GLU A 130 -0.17 12.91 -16.06
N LYS A 131 0.65 12.91 -17.10
CA LYS A 131 1.27 11.69 -17.64
C LYS A 131 2.21 11.03 -16.60
N PRO A 132 2.49 9.72 -16.72
CA PRO A 132 3.33 8.99 -15.77
C PRO A 132 4.74 9.55 -15.55
N ASP A 133 5.27 10.32 -16.51
CA ASP A 133 6.60 10.95 -16.47
C ASP A 133 6.65 12.27 -15.69
N ARG A 134 5.49 12.83 -15.31
CA ARG A 134 5.38 14.13 -14.63
C ARG A 134 5.01 14.00 -13.15
N ASP A 135 4.48 15.08 -12.55
CA ASP A 135 4.09 15.08 -11.15
C ASP A 135 2.90 14.13 -10.93
N TYR A 136 3.03 13.28 -9.91
CA TYR A 136 2.08 12.23 -9.58
C TYR A 136 1.25 12.59 -8.34
N THR A 137 1.36 13.81 -7.81
CA THR A 137 0.61 14.27 -6.63
C THR A 137 -0.89 14.06 -6.82
N HIS A 138 -1.46 14.50 -7.94
CA HIS A 138 -2.88 14.31 -8.25
C HIS A 138 -3.25 12.85 -8.47
N ALA A 139 -2.39 12.05 -9.10
CA ALA A 139 -2.62 10.61 -9.28
C ALA A 139 -2.70 9.87 -7.92
N ARG A 140 -1.79 10.19 -6.99
CA ARG A 140 -1.81 9.61 -5.65
C ARG A 140 -3.06 10.01 -4.87
N ARG A 141 -3.43 11.30 -4.91
CA ARG A 141 -4.66 11.76 -4.25
C ARG A 141 -5.91 11.12 -4.86
N ALA A 142 -5.97 11.00 -6.18
CA ALA A 142 -7.08 10.30 -6.85
C ALA A 142 -7.19 8.85 -6.36
N GLU A 143 -6.07 8.13 -6.27
CA GLU A 143 -6.04 6.75 -5.76
C GLU A 143 -6.61 6.67 -4.32
N ASP A 144 -6.17 7.56 -3.45
CA ASP A 144 -6.60 7.61 -2.05
C ASP A 144 -8.11 7.93 -1.94
N GLU A 145 -8.61 8.91 -2.70
CA GLU A 145 -10.02 9.34 -2.67
C GLU A 145 -10.96 8.29 -3.29
N TYR A 146 -10.56 7.58 -4.35
CA TYR A 146 -11.33 6.45 -4.88
C TYR A 146 -11.35 5.26 -3.91
N ARG A 147 -10.23 4.95 -3.24
CA ARG A 147 -10.19 3.93 -2.19
C ARG A 147 -11.11 4.30 -1.04
N GLN A 148 -11.10 5.56 -0.62
CA GLN A 148 -11.97 6.07 0.43
C GLN A 148 -13.44 5.89 0.06
N LEU A 149 -13.84 6.22 -1.18
CA LEU A 149 -15.20 5.98 -1.65
C LEU A 149 -15.61 4.50 -1.53
N ILE A 150 -14.74 3.59 -1.98
CA ILE A 150 -15.01 2.15 -1.95
C ILE A 150 -15.13 1.63 -0.51
N MET A 151 -14.32 2.15 0.41
CA MET A 151 -14.35 1.75 1.82
C MET A 151 -15.54 2.34 2.58
N GLN A 152 -15.88 3.60 2.31
CA GLN A 152 -16.91 4.34 3.04
C GLN A 152 -18.32 4.06 2.52
N PHE A 153 -18.47 3.79 1.21
CA PHE A 153 -19.77 3.62 0.56
C PHE A 153 -19.85 2.29 -0.24
N PRO A 154 -19.80 1.12 0.44
CA PRO A 154 -19.75 -0.19 -0.20
C PRO A 154 -21.03 -0.63 -0.93
N ASP A 155 -22.15 0.06 -0.70
CA ASP A 155 -23.45 -0.26 -1.32
C ASP A 155 -23.87 0.77 -2.40
N SER A 156 -22.99 1.71 -2.74
CA SER A 156 -23.30 2.77 -3.70
C SER A 156 -23.37 2.25 -5.14
N LYS A 157 -24.34 2.77 -5.91
CA LYS A 157 -24.46 2.54 -7.36
C LYS A 157 -23.24 3.03 -8.16
N LEU A 158 -22.43 3.91 -7.57
CA LEU A 158 -21.25 4.53 -8.19
C LEU A 158 -19.99 3.67 -8.09
N LEU A 159 -20.04 2.54 -7.39
CA LEU A 159 -18.87 1.68 -7.19
C LEU A 159 -18.25 1.12 -8.47
N PRO A 160 -19.01 0.67 -9.49
CA PRO A 160 -18.40 0.18 -10.71
C PRO A 160 -17.55 1.26 -11.41
N GLU A 161 -18.05 2.50 -11.44
CA GLU A 161 -17.32 3.64 -11.99
C GLU A 161 -16.07 3.94 -11.16
N ALA A 162 -16.18 4.04 -9.84
CA ALA A 162 -15.05 4.31 -8.97
C ALA A 162 -13.96 3.23 -9.05
N LYS A 163 -14.34 1.95 -9.13
CA LYS A 163 -13.39 0.83 -9.30
C LYS A 163 -12.67 0.91 -10.65
N GLN A 164 -13.40 1.22 -11.71
CA GLN A 164 -12.80 1.38 -13.04
C GLN A 164 -11.82 2.54 -13.07
N ARG A 165 -12.20 3.71 -12.53
CA ARG A 165 -11.31 4.86 -12.42
C ARG A 165 -10.09 4.57 -11.54
N LEU A 166 -10.28 3.87 -10.42
CA LEU A 166 -9.17 3.44 -9.57
C LEU A 166 -8.14 2.60 -10.34
N LEU A 167 -8.58 1.66 -11.19
CA LEU A 167 -7.68 0.87 -12.02
C LEU A 167 -6.92 1.74 -13.01
N GLU A 168 -7.57 2.71 -13.65
CA GLU A 168 -6.91 3.67 -14.56
C GLU A 168 -5.86 4.52 -13.84
N VAL A 169 -6.15 4.98 -12.62
CA VAL A 169 -5.18 5.73 -11.79
C VAL A 169 -3.99 4.85 -11.42
N GLN A 170 -4.25 3.62 -11.00
CA GLN A 170 -3.23 2.66 -10.61
C GLN A 170 -2.33 2.27 -11.78
N GLU A 171 -2.87 2.20 -13.00
CA GLU A 171 -2.11 1.97 -14.21
C GLU A 171 -1.05 3.07 -14.42
N VAL A 172 -1.44 4.34 -14.28
CA VAL A 172 -0.52 5.49 -14.42
C VAL A 172 0.56 5.48 -13.34
N LEU A 173 0.19 5.21 -12.08
CA LEU A 173 1.12 5.15 -10.96
C LEU A 173 2.10 3.96 -11.09
N ALA A 174 1.60 2.81 -11.51
CA ALA A 174 2.40 1.62 -11.75
C ALA A 174 3.38 1.82 -12.91
N GLU A 175 2.91 2.38 -14.02
CA GLU A 175 3.74 2.65 -15.19
C GLU A 175 4.91 3.59 -14.85
N ARG A 176 4.67 4.62 -14.04
CA ARG A 176 5.74 5.51 -13.56
C ARG A 176 6.84 4.74 -12.82
N GLU A 177 6.46 3.98 -11.80
CA GLU A 177 7.43 3.23 -10.98
C GLU A 177 8.11 2.13 -11.79
N PHE A 178 7.40 1.50 -12.72
CA PHE A 178 7.96 0.53 -13.65
C PHE A 178 9.01 1.16 -14.57
N ARG A 179 8.73 2.33 -15.17
CA ARG A 179 9.70 3.07 -16.00
C ARG A 179 10.95 3.44 -15.22
N VAL A 180 10.81 3.85 -13.95
CA VAL A 180 11.95 4.15 -13.06
C VAL A 180 12.74 2.88 -12.73
N GLY A 181 12.07 1.78 -12.40
CA GLY A 181 12.72 0.49 -12.16
C GLY A 181 13.49 -0.02 -13.38
N ARG A 182 12.89 0.09 -14.57
CA ARG A 182 13.51 -0.25 -15.85
C ARG A 182 14.73 0.62 -16.15
N PHE A 183 14.66 1.92 -15.86
CA PHE A 183 15.80 2.82 -16.01
C PHE A 183 17.00 2.40 -15.13
N TYR A 184 16.77 2.05 -13.87
CA TYR A 184 17.84 1.55 -12.99
C TYR A 184 18.39 0.21 -13.44
N TYR A 185 17.54 -0.69 -13.93
CA TYR A 185 17.98 -1.97 -14.50
C TYR A 185 18.92 -1.76 -15.69
N LEU A 186 18.56 -0.87 -16.62
CA LEU A 186 19.40 -0.56 -17.79
C LEU A 186 20.76 0.09 -17.42
N ARG A 187 20.87 0.68 -16.23
CA ARG A 187 22.11 1.21 -15.68
C ARG A 187 22.88 0.22 -14.80
N GLU A 188 22.46 -1.05 -14.78
CA GLU A 188 23.03 -2.12 -13.96
C GLU A 188 22.98 -1.80 -12.44
N SER A 189 22.10 -0.88 -12.03
CA SER A 189 21.85 -0.56 -10.63
C SER A 189 20.73 -1.46 -10.11
N TYR A 190 21.04 -2.76 -10.00
CA TYR A 190 20.07 -3.78 -9.64
C TYR A 190 19.40 -3.59 -8.27
N PRO A 191 20.06 -3.11 -7.19
CA PRO A 191 19.38 -2.95 -5.90
C PRO A 191 18.27 -1.88 -5.97
N ALA A 192 18.52 -0.79 -6.71
CA ALA A 192 17.55 0.26 -6.93
C ALA A 192 16.41 -0.22 -7.85
N ALA A 193 16.75 -0.99 -8.89
CA ALA A 193 15.76 -1.61 -9.78
C ALA A 193 14.84 -2.56 -9.00
N ILE A 194 15.42 -3.45 -8.17
CA ILE A 194 14.67 -4.38 -7.31
C ILE A 194 13.70 -3.61 -6.40
N ALA A 195 14.16 -2.57 -5.71
CA ALA A 195 13.31 -1.79 -4.81
C ALA A 195 12.10 -1.17 -5.53
N ARG A 196 12.31 -0.64 -6.75
CA ARG A 196 11.26 -0.02 -7.57
C ARG A 196 10.31 -1.06 -8.18
N LEU A 197 10.84 -2.12 -8.76
CA LEU A 197 10.02 -3.16 -9.39
C LEU A 197 9.21 -3.95 -8.35
N ARG A 198 9.76 -4.21 -7.16
CA ARG A 198 8.99 -4.78 -6.03
C ARG A 198 7.80 -3.91 -5.66
N SER A 199 7.99 -2.59 -5.58
CA SER A 199 6.89 -1.67 -5.24
C SER A 199 5.74 -1.77 -6.25
N VAL A 200 6.04 -1.93 -7.54
CA VAL A 200 5.04 -2.11 -8.60
C VAL A 200 4.27 -3.42 -8.40
N VAL A 201 4.96 -4.55 -8.32
CA VAL A 201 4.31 -5.88 -8.31
C VAL A 201 3.56 -6.18 -7.03
N ASP A 202 3.93 -5.52 -5.92
CA ASP A 202 3.28 -5.71 -4.63
C ASP A 202 2.08 -4.75 -4.45
N ARG A 203 2.17 -3.50 -4.95
CA ARG A 203 1.08 -2.52 -4.82
C ARG A 203 0.05 -2.62 -5.95
N TYR A 204 0.48 -2.94 -7.16
CA TYR A 204 -0.35 -2.90 -8.37
C TYR A 204 -0.34 -4.25 -9.11
N PRO A 205 -0.94 -5.31 -8.54
CA PRO A 205 -0.97 -6.62 -9.17
C PRO A 205 -1.89 -6.70 -10.41
N LEU A 206 -2.72 -5.68 -10.67
CA LEU A 206 -3.57 -5.62 -11.86
C LEU A 206 -2.97 -4.74 -12.97
N TYR A 207 -1.72 -4.29 -12.78
CA TYR A 207 -1.02 -3.50 -13.78
C TYR A 207 -0.90 -4.24 -15.10
N SER A 208 -1.11 -3.54 -16.23
CA SER A 208 -1.12 -4.16 -17.56
C SER A 208 0.18 -4.88 -17.93
N GLN A 209 1.33 -4.36 -17.45
CA GLN A 209 2.66 -4.95 -17.67
C GLN A 209 3.22 -5.60 -16.40
N ALA A 210 2.36 -6.17 -15.55
CA ALA A 210 2.78 -6.84 -14.31
C ALA A 210 3.71 -8.04 -14.57
N ASP A 211 3.54 -8.74 -15.70
CA ASP A 211 4.39 -9.85 -16.11
C ASP A 211 5.80 -9.37 -16.49
N GLU A 212 5.93 -8.30 -17.28
CA GLU A 212 7.20 -7.66 -17.61
C GLU A 212 7.90 -7.12 -16.36
N ALA A 213 7.15 -6.49 -15.44
CA ALA A 213 7.69 -5.97 -14.19
C ALA A 213 8.27 -7.10 -13.31
N LEU A 214 7.55 -8.23 -13.17
CA LEU A 214 8.05 -9.41 -12.45
C LEU A 214 9.22 -10.08 -13.17
N TYR A 215 9.19 -10.13 -14.50
CA TYR A 215 10.26 -10.74 -15.28
C TYR A 215 11.55 -9.94 -15.12
N LEU A 216 11.46 -8.62 -15.25
CA LEU A 216 12.58 -7.71 -15.04
C LEU A 216 13.08 -7.73 -13.59
N LEU A 217 12.19 -7.91 -12.62
CA LEU A 217 12.56 -8.09 -11.21
C LEU A 217 13.39 -9.38 -11.02
N GLY A 218 12.97 -10.49 -11.63
CA GLY A 218 13.73 -11.73 -11.66
C GLY A 218 15.12 -11.56 -12.28
N GLN A 219 15.20 -10.86 -13.42
CA GLN A 219 16.48 -10.55 -14.07
C GLN A 219 17.36 -9.63 -13.21
N ALA A 220 16.78 -8.67 -12.49
CA ALA A 220 17.53 -7.81 -11.59
C ALA A 220 18.15 -8.60 -10.43
N TYR A 221 17.44 -9.58 -9.89
CA TYR A 221 18.00 -10.51 -8.90
C TYR A 221 19.15 -11.36 -9.47
N GLU A 222 19.02 -11.86 -10.69
CA GLU A 222 20.12 -12.57 -11.39
C GLU A 222 21.34 -11.66 -11.59
N GLY A 223 21.13 -10.39 -11.94
CA GLY A 223 22.16 -9.37 -12.03
C GLY A 223 22.91 -9.16 -10.71
N GLU A 224 22.19 -9.04 -9.60
CA GLU A 224 22.81 -8.98 -8.26
C GLU A 224 23.62 -10.23 -7.94
N ILE A 225 23.14 -11.43 -8.29
CA ILE A 225 23.90 -12.66 -8.09
C ILE A 225 25.24 -12.61 -8.85
N ALA A 226 25.24 -12.13 -10.09
CA ALA A 226 26.46 -11.96 -10.88
C ALA A 226 27.43 -10.96 -10.24
N MET A 227 26.92 -9.83 -9.75
CA MET A 227 27.70 -8.81 -9.06
C MET A 227 28.28 -9.31 -7.72
N VAL A 228 27.51 -10.08 -6.95
CA VAL A 228 27.99 -10.67 -5.69
C VAL A 228 29.08 -11.70 -5.95
N ARG A 229 28.96 -12.51 -7.02
CA ARG A 229 29.98 -13.50 -7.39
C ARG A 229 31.31 -12.86 -7.77
N SER A 230 31.30 -11.74 -8.49
CA SER A 230 32.50 -11.03 -8.93
C SER A 230 33.18 -10.24 -7.81
N ARG A 231 32.44 -9.83 -6.78
CA ARG A 231 32.99 -9.13 -5.61
C ARG A 231 33.91 -10.04 -4.78
N LYS A 232 35.03 -9.47 -4.34
CA LYS A 232 35.93 -10.08 -3.34
C LYS A 232 35.32 -9.93 -1.95
N GLY A 233 35.37 -10.96 -1.11
CA GLY A 233 34.83 -10.91 0.24
C GLY A 233 34.68 -12.29 0.88
N ASN A 234 33.99 -12.34 2.02
CA ASN A 234 33.70 -13.58 2.73
C ASN A 234 32.74 -14.47 1.93
N GLU A 235 33.20 -15.66 1.57
CA GLU A 235 32.45 -16.64 0.76
C GLU A 235 31.16 -17.13 1.46
N VAL A 236 31.13 -17.21 2.79
CA VAL A 236 29.92 -17.61 3.54
C VAL A 236 28.84 -16.54 3.42
N ALA A 237 29.23 -15.25 3.52
CA ALA A 237 28.29 -14.14 3.38
C ALA A 237 27.77 -14.04 1.93
N LYS A 238 28.66 -14.22 0.95
CA LYS A 238 28.28 -14.29 -0.48
C LYS A 238 27.29 -15.39 -0.75
N ALA A 239 27.52 -16.61 -0.24
CA ALA A 239 26.61 -17.74 -0.41
C ALA A 239 25.20 -17.43 0.13
N ARG A 240 25.10 -16.79 1.30
CA ARG A 240 23.81 -16.38 1.88
C ARG A 240 23.07 -15.37 0.99
N MET A 241 23.76 -14.31 0.55
CA MET A 241 23.16 -13.30 -0.35
C MET A 241 22.73 -13.91 -1.69
N ILE A 242 23.57 -14.75 -2.29
CA ILE A 242 23.25 -15.45 -3.54
C ILE A 242 22.00 -16.31 -3.36
N GLN A 243 21.88 -17.03 -2.24
CA GLN A 243 20.70 -17.85 -1.96
C GLN A 243 19.44 -16.99 -1.82
N GLU A 244 19.50 -15.87 -1.12
CA GLU A 244 18.37 -14.95 -0.98
C GLU A 244 17.90 -14.40 -2.33
N PHE A 245 18.83 -13.89 -3.15
CA PHE A 245 18.50 -13.40 -4.49
C PHE A 245 18.01 -14.51 -5.42
N THR A 246 18.53 -15.73 -5.29
CA THR A 246 18.05 -16.89 -6.07
C THR A 246 16.60 -17.20 -5.72
N ASN A 247 16.24 -17.15 -4.43
CA ASN A 247 14.86 -17.33 -3.99
C ASN A 247 13.96 -16.21 -4.51
N GLY A 248 14.40 -14.96 -4.44
CA GLY A 248 13.63 -13.81 -4.97
C GLY A 248 13.40 -13.89 -6.48
N ALA A 249 14.39 -14.35 -7.25
CA ALA A 249 14.25 -14.59 -8.69
C ALA A 249 13.24 -15.69 -8.98
N ALA A 250 13.37 -16.84 -8.29
CA ALA A 250 12.44 -17.96 -8.45
C ALA A 250 11.01 -17.58 -8.06
N GLU A 251 10.82 -16.82 -6.97
CA GLU A 251 9.53 -16.30 -6.56
C GLU A 251 8.93 -15.41 -7.65
N SER A 252 9.71 -14.47 -8.18
CA SER A 252 9.25 -13.52 -9.22
C SER A 252 8.76 -14.24 -10.47
N TYR A 253 9.53 -15.19 -11.00
CA TYR A 253 9.13 -15.97 -12.17
C TYR A 253 7.94 -16.91 -11.87
N SER A 254 7.92 -17.52 -10.69
CA SER A 254 6.80 -18.40 -10.31
C SER A 254 5.48 -17.64 -10.23
N ARG A 255 5.51 -16.39 -9.71
CA ARG A 255 4.34 -15.50 -9.67
C ARG A 255 3.77 -15.26 -11.07
N ILE A 256 4.62 -15.12 -12.10
CA ILE A 256 4.16 -14.95 -13.50
C ILE A 256 3.35 -16.18 -13.93
N VAL A 257 3.92 -17.37 -13.76
CA VAL A 257 3.27 -18.63 -14.17
C VAL A 257 1.96 -18.86 -13.40
N THR A 258 1.93 -18.57 -12.10
CA THR A 258 0.73 -18.83 -11.28
C THR A 258 -0.37 -17.78 -11.42
N ARG A 259 0.00 -16.50 -11.58
CA ARG A 259 -0.95 -15.37 -11.48
C ARG A 259 -1.28 -14.76 -12.84
N TYR A 260 -0.37 -14.86 -13.81
CA TYR A 260 -0.51 -14.24 -15.13
C TYR A 260 -0.24 -15.25 -16.27
N PRO A 261 -0.98 -16.38 -16.33
CA PRO A 261 -0.68 -17.47 -17.27
C PRO A 261 -0.91 -17.10 -18.75
N LEU A 262 -1.66 -16.04 -19.03
CA LEU A 262 -2.03 -15.61 -20.39
C LEU A 262 -1.18 -14.43 -20.90
N MET A 263 -0.24 -13.93 -20.10
CA MET A 263 0.59 -12.79 -20.47
C MET A 263 1.85 -13.23 -21.24
N ASN A 264 2.45 -12.31 -21.99
CA ASN A 264 3.51 -12.59 -22.96
C ASN A 264 4.75 -13.25 -22.33
N ARG A 265 5.09 -12.92 -21.08
CA ARG A 265 6.30 -13.44 -20.40
C ARG A 265 6.15 -14.80 -19.72
N MET A 266 5.00 -15.46 -19.84
CA MET A 266 4.75 -16.72 -19.15
C MET A 266 5.74 -17.83 -19.56
N GLU A 267 5.92 -18.05 -20.86
CA GLU A 267 6.83 -19.10 -21.37
C GLU A 267 8.29 -18.79 -21.05
N ASP A 268 8.69 -17.52 -21.18
CA ASP A 268 10.04 -17.05 -20.80
C ASP A 268 10.34 -17.34 -19.32
N ALA A 269 9.38 -17.04 -18.44
CA ALA A 269 9.50 -17.27 -17.00
C ALA A 269 9.60 -18.76 -16.67
N LYS A 270 8.80 -19.60 -17.34
CA LYS A 270 8.86 -21.06 -17.18
C LYS A 270 10.22 -21.63 -17.59
N ALA A 271 10.75 -21.20 -18.74
CA ALA A 271 12.07 -21.62 -19.20
C ALA A 271 13.18 -21.25 -18.19
N ARG A 272 13.10 -20.06 -17.58
CA ARG A 272 14.04 -19.61 -16.53
C ARG A 272 13.97 -20.48 -15.27
N LEU A 273 12.76 -20.85 -14.82
CA LEU A 273 12.57 -21.73 -13.66
C LEU A 273 13.13 -23.13 -13.91
N GLU A 274 12.89 -23.69 -15.10
CA GLU A 274 13.42 -24.99 -15.50
C GLU A 274 14.97 -24.98 -15.54
N ALA A 275 15.56 -23.92 -16.11
CA ALA A 275 17.01 -23.74 -16.12
C ALA A 275 17.60 -23.67 -14.70
N GLY A 276 16.96 -22.93 -13.78
CA GLY A 276 17.39 -22.81 -12.38
C GLY A 276 17.30 -24.15 -11.62
N SER A 277 16.22 -24.91 -11.80
CA SER A 277 16.04 -26.22 -11.16
C SER A 277 17.05 -27.26 -11.67
N THR A 278 17.37 -27.21 -12.96
CA THR A 278 18.38 -28.08 -13.60
C THR A 278 19.78 -27.77 -13.06
N GLU A 279 20.11 -26.50 -12.89
CA GLU A 279 21.38 -26.09 -12.27
C GLU A 279 21.47 -26.54 -10.80
N GLN A 280 20.39 -26.41 -10.04
CA GLN A 280 20.38 -26.82 -8.64
C GLN A 280 20.49 -28.36 -8.47
N SER A 281 19.84 -29.13 -9.35
CA SER A 281 19.97 -30.59 -9.36
C SER A 281 21.37 -31.06 -9.74
N ARG A 282 22.04 -30.40 -10.70
CA ARG A 282 23.45 -30.66 -11.04
C ARG A 282 24.40 -30.41 -9.85
N ARG A 283 24.21 -29.31 -9.11
CA ARG A 283 25.04 -29.00 -7.92
C ARG A 283 24.88 -29.99 -6.77
N ARG A 284 23.70 -30.62 -6.65
CA ARG A 284 23.44 -31.64 -5.63
C ARG A 284 24.01 -33.00 -5.99
N GLN A 285 24.35 -33.25 -7.26
CA GLN A 285 25.01 -34.49 -7.65
C GLN A 285 26.47 -34.45 -7.16
N PRO A 286 26.93 -35.43 -6.37
CA PRO A 286 28.35 -35.53 -6.03
C PRO A 286 29.17 -35.64 -7.32
N PRO A 287 30.43 -35.16 -7.34
CA PRO A 287 31.26 -35.23 -8.53
C PRO A 287 31.26 -36.67 -9.03
N ARG A 288 30.91 -36.86 -10.31
CA ARG A 288 31.00 -38.18 -10.96
C ARG A 288 32.46 -38.60 -10.86
N ASN A 289 32.75 -39.60 -10.01
CA ASN A 289 34.04 -40.26 -9.95
C ASN A 289 34.36 -40.81 -11.36
N ARG A 290 35.03 -40.02 -12.20
CA ARG A 290 35.56 -40.48 -13.49
C ARG A 290 37.09 -40.48 -13.54
N ASP A 291 37.77 -39.94 -12.52
CA ASP A 291 39.23 -39.83 -12.51
C ASP A 291 39.95 -40.59 -11.39
N VAL A 292 39.27 -41.52 -10.68
CA VAL A 292 39.95 -42.38 -9.68
C VAL A 292 40.52 -43.67 -10.29
N ARG A 293 40.24 -43.97 -11.57
CA ARG A 293 40.65 -45.24 -12.22
C ARG A 293 41.94 -45.18 -13.06
N LYS A 294 42.83 -44.21 -12.81
CA LYS A 294 44.12 -44.10 -13.55
C LYS A 294 45.40 -44.13 -12.70
N SER A 295 45.31 -44.29 -11.37
CA SER A 295 46.48 -44.28 -10.49
C SER A 295 46.84 -45.64 -9.86
N HIS A 296 46.20 -46.74 -10.26
CA HIS A 296 46.49 -48.09 -9.71
C HIS A 296 47.39 -48.98 -10.58
N GLU A 297 48.02 -48.45 -11.63
CA GLU A 297 49.01 -49.21 -12.39
C GLU A 297 50.40 -48.58 -12.28
N LYS A 298 51.33 -49.39 -11.76
CA LYS A 298 52.80 -49.22 -11.64
C LYS A 298 53.31 -48.91 -10.23
N PHE A 299 53.38 -49.95 -9.40
CA PHE A 299 54.52 -50.14 -8.51
C PHE A 299 55.34 -51.34 -9.04
N PRO A 300 56.60 -51.15 -9.45
CA PRO A 300 57.47 -52.27 -9.83
C PRO A 300 57.91 -53.04 -8.57
N GLU A 301 57.78 -54.35 -8.67
CA GLU A 301 58.10 -55.34 -7.64
C GLU A 301 59.62 -55.46 -7.48
N ALA A 302 60.18 -54.73 -6.51
CA ALA A 302 61.58 -54.81 -6.15
C ALA A 302 61.80 -55.88 -5.06
N SER A 303 62.44 -56.96 -5.47
CA SER A 303 62.94 -58.06 -4.64
C SER A 303 63.67 -57.60 -3.38
N ARG A 304 63.29 -58.13 -2.21
CA ARG A 304 64.18 -58.24 -1.05
C ARG A 304 64.09 -59.64 -0.46
N ARG A 305 65.13 -60.44 -0.73
CA ARG A 305 65.52 -61.58 0.10
C ARG A 305 66.31 -61.05 1.29
N GLY A 306 66.06 -61.58 2.49
CA GLY A 306 66.92 -61.40 3.66
C GLY A 306 66.17 -61.64 4.98
N PRO A 307 66.63 -62.54 5.87
CA PRO A 307 65.78 -63.27 6.81
C PRO A 307 65.75 -62.66 8.21
N GLY A 308 64.77 -63.01 9.05
CA GLY A 308 64.82 -62.68 10.47
C GLY A 308 63.50 -62.78 11.20
N ASN A 309 63.10 -64.01 11.47
CA ASN A 309 61.97 -64.40 12.31
C ASN A 309 62.13 -63.90 13.75
N GLN A 310 61.36 -62.90 14.20
CA GLN A 310 61.07 -62.68 15.63
C GLN A 310 59.68 -62.05 15.84
N GLY A 311 58.79 -62.83 16.47
CA GLY A 311 57.99 -62.36 17.59
C GLY A 311 56.65 -61.69 17.30
N TRP A 312 55.61 -62.50 17.09
CA TRP A 312 54.25 -62.10 17.42
C TRP A 312 54.10 -61.96 18.94
N ARG A 313 53.91 -60.74 19.44
CA ARG A 313 53.24 -60.49 20.73
C ARG A 313 52.32 -59.29 20.61
N SER A 314 51.04 -59.58 20.44
CA SER A 314 49.93 -58.69 20.75
C SER A 314 49.88 -58.46 22.25
N HIS A 315 50.45 -57.35 22.73
CA HIS A 315 50.14 -56.84 24.06
C HIS A 315 48.91 -55.94 23.99
N VAL A 316 47.75 -56.54 24.28
CA VAL A 316 46.58 -55.83 24.77
C VAL A 316 46.85 -55.49 26.23
N SER A 317 47.17 -54.22 26.52
CA SER A 317 47.15 -53.69 27.87
C SER A 317 45.94 -52.78 28.03
N ARG A 318 44.94 -53.27 28.79
CA ARG A 318 43.85 -52.46 29.33
C ARG A 318 44.42 -51.46 30.34
N SER A 319 44.11 -50.18 30.16
CA SER A 319 44.37 -49.13 31.15
C SER A 319 43.31 -49.23 32.26
N PRO A 320 43.66 -49.46 33.53
CA PRO A 320 42.78 -49.18 34.64
C PRO A 320 43.02 -47.71 34.98
N ASP A 321 42.25 -46.83 34.35
CA ASP A 321 41.91 -45.48 34.84
C ASP A 321 41.22 -44.72 33.70
N GLY A 322 39.91 -44.58 33.81
CA GLY A 322 39.06 -43.88 32.84
C GLY A 322 39.29 -42.37 32.88
N LYS A 323 40.26 -41.88 32.09
CA LYS A 323 40.42 -40.46 31.79
C LYS A 323 40.76 -40.24 30.32
N CYS A 324 39.88 -39.52 29.62
CA CYS A 324 40.14 -39.00 28.28
C CYS A 324 41.09 -37.81 28.40
N HIS A 325 42.30 -37.91 27.83
CA HIS A 325 43.17 -36.76 27.62
C HIS A 325 43.08 -36.30 26.17
N GLY A 326 42.48 -35.12 25.97
CA GLY A 326 42.67 -34.32 24.77
C GLY A 326 43.97 -33.52 24.90
N SER A 327 44.82 -33.60 23.89
CA SER A 327 46.01 -32.75 23.76
C SER A 327 45.68 -31.57 22.85
N SER A 328 45.45 -30.41 23.46
CA SER A 328 45.72 -29.11 22.84
C SER A 328 47.05 -28.61 23.39
N ALA A 329 48.05 -28.47 22.53
CA ALA A 329 49.18 -27.55 22.70
C ALA A 329 48.63 -26.12 22.46
N GLU A 330 49.09 -25.03 23.07
CA GLU A 330 50.32 -24.71 23.77
C GLU A 330 50.10 -23.32 24.42
N GLY A 331 50.74 -23.05 25.57
CA GLY A 331 51.08 -21.69 26.01
C GLY A 331 50.39 -21.18 27.28
N GLY A 332 51.10 -21.23 28.41
CA GLY A 332 50.81 -20.41 29.59
C GLY A 332 51.11 -21.09 30.93
N GLN A 333 52.21 -20.69 31.58
CA GLN A 333 52.73 -21.19 32.85
C GLN A 333 51.72 -21.07 34.01
N CYS A 334 51.69 -22.08 34.90
CA CYS A 334 51.02 -22.02 36.20
C CYS A 334 52.06 -22.12 37.33
N HIS A 335 52.09 -21.13 38.22
CA HIS A 335 52.61 -21.26 39.58
C HIS A 335 51.45 -21.62 40.52
N GLU A 336 51.72 -22.52 41.48
CA GLU A 336 50.79 -22.97 42.51
C GLU A 336 50.50 -21.90 43.57
N GLY A 337 49.25 -21.87 44.07
CA GLY A 337 48.85 -21.09 45.24
C GLY A 337 47.38 -21.32 45.62
N ASN A 338 47.16 -22.03 46.73
CA ASN A 338 45.89 -22.33 47.43
C ASN A 338 44.95 -21.13 47.63
N PHE A 339 43.62 -21.36 47.57
CA PHE A 339 42.77 -21.47 48.78
C PHE A 339 41.28 -21.68 48.45
N ASP A 340 40.62 -22.28 49.44
CA ASP A 340 39.23 -22.68 49.59
C ASP A 340 38.17 -21.61 49.31
N SER A 341 37.00 -22.05 48.81
CA SER A 341 35.71 -21.66 49.41
C SER A 341 34.58 -22.60 48.98
N CYS A 342 33.84 -23.01 50.01
CA CYS A 342 32.72 -23.92 49.98
C CYS A 342 31.41 -23.16 49.74
N GLY A 343 30.52 -23.75 48.92
CA GLY A 343 29.07 -23.67 49.07
C GLY A 343 28.33 -22.54 48.34
N GLN A 344 27.51 -22.92 47.34
CA GLN A 344 26.04 -22.97 47.50
C GLN A 344 25.35 -23.49 46.22
N GLN A 345 24.41 -24.42 46.44
CA GLN A 345 23.15 -24.68 45.72
C GLN A 345 23.17 -25.38 44.34
N CYS A 346 23.06 -26.70 44.44
CA CYS A 346 21.98 -27.56 43.91
C CYS A 346 21.04 -27.05 42.80
N SER A 347 20.88 -27.96 41.83
CA SER A 347 19.63 -28.38 41.16
C SER A 347 19.31 -27.83 39.77
N PHE A 348 19.60 -28.69 38.79
CA PHE A 348 18.63 -29.19 37.79
C PHE A 348 17.39 -28.33 37.54
N HIS A 349 17.33 -27.72 36.36
CA HIS A 349 16.07 -27.55 35.64
C HIS A 349 16.23 -27.98 34.18
N ARG A 350 15.87 -29.24 33.92
CA ARG A 350 15.30 -29.68 32.65
C ARG A 350 13.79 -29.43 32.70
N ASP A 351 13.21 -29.32 31.51
CA ASP A 351 11.79 -29.34 31.15
C ASP A 351 11.05 -27.99 31.12
N CYS A 352 10.84 -27.49 29.90
CA CYS A 352 9.50 -27.15 29.44
C CYS A 352 9.44 -27.07 27.91
N TRP A 353 9.29 -28.23 27.28
CA TRP A 353 8.63 -28.38 25.99
C TRP A 353 7.36 -29.22 26.22
N GLN A 354 6.23 -28.73 25.69
CA GLN A 354 4.86 -29.29 25.69
C GLN A 354 3.87 -28.78 26.76
N ARG A 355 3.00 -27.85 26.35
CA ARG A 355 1.54 -28.05 26.17
C ARG A 355 0.85 -26.76 25.73
N ARG A 356 0.52 -26.65 24.44
CA ARG A 356 -0.66 -25.90 23.99
C ARG A 356 -1.85 -26.86 24.06
N THR A 357 -2.66 -26.75 25.11
CA THR A 357 -4.05 -27.24 25.09
C THR A 357 -4.95 -26.04 24.89
N ALA A 358 -5.27 -25.76 23.63
CA ALA A 358 -6.36 -24.86 23.30
C ALA A 358 -7.69 -25.62 23.39
N SER A 359 -8.60 -25.06 24.19
CA SER A 359 -9.99 -24.81 23.81
C SER A 359 -10.86 -26.01 23.40
N LYS A 360 -11.70 -26.42 24.37
CA LYS A 360 -13.11 -26.83 24.24
C LYS A 360 -13.60 -27.15 22.81
N SER A 361 -13.79 -28.44 22.59
CA SER A 361 -14.63 -29.04 21.56
C SER A 361 -16.11 -28.67 21.75
N GLY A 362 -16.56 -27.63 21.08
CA GLY A 362 -17.98 -27.41 20.77
C GLY A 362 -18.29 -28.00 19.39
N ARG A 363 -19.10 -29.06 19.35
CA ARG A 363 -19.64 -29.64 18.11
C ARG A 363 -20.69 -28.69 17.51
N PRO A 364 -20.66 -28.40 16.20
CA PRO A 364 -21.87 -28.16 15.43
C PRO A 364 -22.14 -29.39 14.56
N THR A 365 -23.25 -30.06 14.85
CA THR A 365 -23.84 -31.08 13.98
C THR A 365 -24.26 -30.43 12.66
N PHE A 366 -23.48 -30.59 11.59
CA PHE A 366 -23.93 -30.31 10.24
C PHE A 366 -24.72 -31.52 9.73
N ARG A 367 -26.06 -31.45 9.81
CA ARG A 367 -26.96 -32.37 9.12
C ARG A 367 -26.81 -32.17 7.62
N TYR A 368 -26.32 -33.19 6.93
CA TYR A 368 -26.55 -33.36 5.49
C TYR A 368 -28.05 -33.62 5.28
N ARG A 369 -28.80 -32.60 4.83
CA ARG A 369 -30.16 -32.79 4.31
C ARG A 369 -30.03 -33.08 2.81
N LYS A 370 -30.12 -34.35 2.45
CA LYS A 370 -30.42 -34.80 1.07
C LYS A 370 -31.75 -34.17 0.65
N SER A 371 -31.74 -33.16 -0.21
CA SER A 371 -32.93 -32.77 -0.97
C SER A 371 -33.15 -33.82 -2.06
N ARG A 372 -34.15 -34.68 -1.85
CA ARG A 372 -34.72 -35.53 -2.90
C ARG A 372 -35.52 -34.64 -3.85
N GLU A 373 -35.28 -34.85 -5.14
CA GLU A 373 -36.17 -34.53 -6.24
C GLU A 373 -37.55 -35.19 -6.03
N ALA A 374 -38.60 -34.41 -6.29
CA ALA A 374 -39.94 -34.81 -6.76
C ALA A 374 -40.52 -33.50 -7.36
N SER A 375 -40.72 -33.32 -8.66
CA SER A 375 -41.59 -34.08 -9.58
C SER A 375 -43.00 -34.31 -9.03
N ARG A 376 -43.80 -33.24 -8.95
CA ARG A 376 -45.07 -33.06 -9.68
C ARG A 376 -45.76 -31.78 -9.25
#